data_AF-A0A6B3NR48-F1
#
_entry.id   AF-A0A6B3NR48-F1
#
_cell.length_a   1.000
_cell.length_b   1.000
_cell.length_c   1.000
_cell.angle_alpha   90.00
_cell.angle_beta   90.00
_cell.angle_gamma   90.00
#
_symmetry.space_group_name_H-M   'P 1'
#
loop_
_entity.id
_entity.type
_entity.pdbx_description
1 polymer ?
#
loop_
_entity_poly.entity_id
_entity_poly.type
_entity_poly.pdbx_seq_one_letter_code
_entity_poly.pdbx_strand_id
1 'polypeptide(L)'
;MLASIILQGVLSGYQYWLEVEIEVLLASYLELLESLGSRVIVEGKPGIVTGVTTTGELRVQLNLTEAMVAQLPAPASITEISLQPGTISLGYSP
;
A
#
# COMPACT_ATOMS: atom_id res chain seq x y z
N MET A 1 -0.87 4.58 -31.51
CA MET A 1 -0.61 3.17 -31.12
C MET A 1 -0.39 3.00 -29.62
N LEU A 2 0.44 3.80 -28.96
CA LEU A 2 0.59 3.70 -27.49
C LEU A 2 -0.71 4.03 -26.73
N ALA A 3 -1.36 5.15 -27.08
CA ALA A 3 -2.63 5.53 -26.47
C ALA A 3 -3.72 4.44 -26.58
N SER A 4 -3.79 3.74 -27.72
CA SER A 4 -4.74 2.64 -27.90
C SER A 4 -4.41 1.41 -27.05
N ILE A 5 -3.13 1.09 -26.85
CA ILE A 5 -2.69 0.00 -25.97
C ILE A 5 -3.02 0.34 -24.51
N ILE A 6 -2.73 1.57 -24.08
CA ILE A 6 -3.06 2.05 -22.73
C ILE A 6 -4.57 1.98 -22.50
N LEU A 7 -5.37 2.54 -23.41
CA LEU A 7 -6.84 2.51 -23.30
C LEU A 7 -7.38 1.07 -23.26
N GLN A 8 -6.85 0.18 -24.09
CA GLN A 8 -7.26 -1.21 -24.09
C GLN A 8 -6.95 -1.90 -22.75
N GLY A 9 -5.77 -1.66 -22.17
CA GLY A 9 -5.40 -2.22 -20.87
C GLY A 9 -6.25 -1.67 -19.73
N VAL A 10 -6.51 -0.36 -19.71
CA VAL A 10 -7.38 0.26 -18.70
C VAL A 10 -8.81 -0.29 -18.80
N LEU A 11 -9.34 -0.43 -20.01
CA LEU A 11 -10.68 -0.99 -20.23
C LEU A 11 -10.76 -2.45 -19.78
N SER A 12 -9.75 -3.28 -20.10
CA SER A 12 -9.78 -4.69 -19.69
C SER A 12 -9.64 -4.84 -18.18
N GLY A 13 -8.80 -4.02 -17.53
CA GLY A 13 -8.68 -4.01 -16.06
C GLY A 13 -9.99 -3.60 -15.38
N TYR A 14 -10.69 -2.61 -15.93
CA TYR A 14 -11.99 -2.19 -15.43
C TYR A 14 -13.07 -3.27 -15.62
N GLN A 15 -13.11 -3.93 -16.78
CA GLN A 15 -14.02 -5.04 -17.03
C GLN A 15 -13.76 -6.21 -16.07
N TYR A 16 -12.49 -6.56 -15.88
CA TYR A 16 -12.09 -7.61 -14.95
C TYR A 16 -12.56 -7.29 -13.52
N TRP A 17 -12.37 -6.05 -13.06
CA TRP A 17 -12.87 -5.60 -11.75
C TRP A 17 -14.39 -5.79 -11.58
N LEU A 18 -15.18 -5.51 -12.62
CA LEU A 18 -16.63 -5.71 -12.60
C LEU A 18 -17.02 -7.20 -12.50
N GLU A 19 -16.15 -8.12 -12.92
CA GLU A 19 -16.41 -9.56 -12.95
C GLU A 19 -15.98 -10.28 -11.66
N VAL A 20 -14.84 -9.92 -11.06
CA VAL A 20 -14.22 -10.68 -9.96
C VAL A 20 -14.21 -9.99 -8.59
N GLU A 21 -14.87 -8.83 -8.47
CA GLU A 21 -14.90 -7.98 -7.25
C GLU A 21 -13.52 -7.40 -6.88
N ILE A 22 -13.48 -6.46 -5.92
CA ILE A 22 -12.25 -5.71 -5.60
C ILE A 22 -11.19 -6.57 -4.90
N GLU A 23 -11.60 -7.59 -4.17
CA GLU A 23 -10.73 -8.47 -3.39
C GLU A 23 -9.81 -9.30 -4.28
N VAL A 24 -10.33 -9.83 -5.40
CA VAL A 24 -9.54 -10.63 -6.35
C VAL A 24 -8.59 -9.74 -7.16
N LEU A 25 -9.06 -8.56 -7.58
CA LEU A 25 -8.20 -7.56 -8.23
C LEU A 25 -7.08 -7.12 -7.30
N LEU A 26 -7.39 -6.85 -6.03
CA LEU A 26 -6.42 -6.43 -5.02
C LEU A 26 -5.35 -7.50 -4.81
N ALA A 27 -5.72 -8.78 -4.72
CA ALA A 27 -4.75 -9.87 -4.61
C ALA A 27 -3.76 -9.86 -5.78
N SER A 28 -4.27 -9.75 -7.02
CA SER A 28 -3.44 -9.69 -8.23
C SER A 28 -2.56 -8.43 -8.26
N TYR A 29 -3.08 -7.29 -7.78
CA TYR A 29 -2.31 -6.06 -7.67
C TYR A 29 -1.17 -6.17 -6.67
N LEU A 30 -1.39 -6.82 -5.51
CA LEU A 30 -0.37 -6.99 -4.48
C LEU A 30 0.81 -7.86 -4.94
N GLU A 31 0.60 -8.80 -5.87
CA GLU A 31 1.67 -9.58 -6.50
C GLU A 31 2.61 -8.71 -7.37
N LEU A 32 2.09 -7.59 -7.89
CA LEU A 32 2.83 -6.66 -8.76
C LEU A 32 3.32 -5.41 -8.01
N LEU A 33 2.99 -5.27 -6.73
CA LEU A 33 3.33 -4.09 -5.94
C LEU A 33 4.82 -4.07 -5.62
N GLU A 34 5.59 -3.31 -6.39
CA GLU A 34 7.05 -3.18 -6.23
C GLU A 34 7.46 -2.70 -4.84
N SER A 35 6.65 -1.83 -4.21
CA SER A 35 6.95 -1.29 -2.89
C SER A 35 6.65 -2.28 -1.75
N LEU A 36 6.06 -3.45 -2.02
CA LEU A 36 5.77 -4.44 -0.98
C LEU A 36 7.05 -4.90 -0.28
N GLY A 37 7.06 -4.86 1.06
CA GLY A 37 8.24 -5.18 1.87
C GLY A 37 9.31 -4.07 1.90
N SER A 38 9.12 -2.97 1.17
CA SER A 38 10.05 -1.84 1.19
C SER A 38 10.00 -1.10 2.52
N ARG A 39 11.16 -0.60 2.96
CA ARG A 39 11.28 0.25 4.14
C ARG A 39 10.88 1.68 3.81
N VAL A 40 10.02 2.25 4.63
CA VAL A 40 9.53 3.63 4.49
C VAL A 40 9.68 4.37 5.80
N ILE A 41 9.72 5.70 5.73
CA ILE A 41 9.67 6.56 6.92
C ILE A 41 8.34 7.30 6.89
N VAL A 42 7.51 7.07 7.91
CA VAL A 42 6.21 7.73 8.08
C VAL A 42 6.30 8.61 9.31
N GLU A 43 6.20 9.92 9.15
CA GLU A 43 6.30 10.89 10.25
C GLU A 43 7.55 10.71 11.13
N GLY A 44 8.69 10.39 10.49
CA GLY A 44 9.96 10.13 11.19
C GLY A 44 10.08 8.75 11.83
N LYS A 45 9.06 7.88 11.70
CA LYS A 45 9.06 6.51 12.22
C LYS A 45 9.36 5.51 11.10
N PRO A 46 10.31 4.59 11.29
CA PRO A 46 10.57 3.54 10.31
C PRO A 46 9.41 2.53 10.26
N GLY A 47 9.02 2.15 9.06
CA GLY A 47 8.01 1.12 8.81
C GLY A 47 8.31 0.29 7.56
N ILE A 48 7.51 -0.73 7.35
CA ILE A 48 7.58 -1.64 6.20
C ILE A 48 6.21 -1.64 5.51
N VAL A 49 6.18 -1.50 4.19
CA VAL A 49 4.94 -1.61 3.41
C VAL A 49 4.46 -3.05 3.43
N THR A 50 3.23 -3.27 3.89
CA THR A 50 2.59 -4.59 4.00
C THR A 50 1.51 -4.82 2.96
N GLY A 51 1.07 -3.77 2.26
CA GLY A 51 0.12 -3.89 1.16
C GLY A 51 -0.70 -2.62 0.96
N VAL A 52 -1.92 -2.80 0.45
CA VAL A 52 -2.88 -1.72 0.17
C VAL A 52 -4.29 -2.21 0.58
N THR A 53 -5.16 -1.30 1.01
CA THR A 53 -6.57 -1.61 1.31
C THR A 53 -7.40 -1.70 0.03
N THR A 54 -8.64 -2.19 0.12
CA THR A 54 -9.60 -2.19 -1.01
C THR A 54 -9.98 -0.78 -1.49
N THR A 55 -9.76 0.24 -0.67
CA THR A 55 -9.97 1.65 -1.00
C THR A 55 -8.73 2.35 -1.56
N GLY A 56 -7.59 1.65 -1.65
CA GLY A 56 -6.34 2.19 -2.22
C GLY A 56 -5.41 2.85 -1.20
N GLU A 57 -5.66 2.71 0.10
CA GLU A 57 -4.77 3.23 1.15
C GLU A 57 -3.56 2.31 1.34
N LEU A 58 -2.35 2.86 1.47
CA LEU A 58 -1.14 2.08 1.68
C LEU A 58 -1.08 1.58 3.13
N ARG A 59 -0.91 0.26 3.30
CA ARG A 59 -0.72 -0.37 4.60
C ARG A 59 0.77 -0.41 4.95
N VAL A 60 1.10 0.11 6.12
CA VAL A 60 2.47 0.17 6.63
C VAL A 60 2.51 -0.36 8.05
N GLN A 61 3.37 -1.34 8.26
CA GLN A 61 3.72 -1.85 9.57
C GLN A 61 4.82 -0.97 10.19
N LEU A 62 4.50 -0.26 11.28
CA LEU A 62 5.49 0.55 11.99
C LEU A 62 6.36 -0.30 12.93
N ASN A 63 7.67 -0.09 12.87
CA ASN A 63 8.60 -0.63 13.86
C ASN A 63 8.64 0.32 15.05
N LEU A 64 7.82 0.04 16.06
CA LEU A 64 7.82 0.81 17.30
C LEU A 64 8.98 0.35 18.18
N THR A 65 9.90 1.27 18.52
CA THR A 65 10.91 1.05 19.56
C THR A 65 10.25 0.97 20.94
N GLU A 66 10.90 0.30 21.90
CA GLU A 66 10.40 0.12 23.28
C GLU A 66 9.97 1.44 23.95
N ALA A 67 10.66 2.54 23.67
CA ALA A 67 10.32 3.88 24.15
C ALA A 67 8.98 4.42 23.61
N MET A 68 8.57 4.01 22.40
CA MET A 68 7.31 4.41 21.76
C MET A 68 6.15 3.52 22.19
N VAL A 69 6.43 2.24 22.45
CA VAL A 69 5.45 1.28 23.00
C VAL A 69 5.00 1.69 24.40
N ALA A 70 5.89 2.28 25.21
CA ALA A 70 5.58 2.77 26.56
C ALA A 70 4.53 3.91 26.60
N GLN A 71 4.27 4.57 25.48
CA GLN A 71 3.27 5.65 25.36
C GLN A 71 1.93 5.18 24.76
N LEU A 72 1.85 3.91 24.31
CA LEU A 72 0.60 3.34 23.81
C LEU A 72 -0.15 2.62 24.93
N PRO A 73 -1.49 2.76 25.02
CA PRO A 73 -2.30 2.11 26.05
C PRO A 73 -2.46 0.59 25.90
N ALA A 74 -1.72 -0.06 24.99
CA ALA A 74 -1.82 -1.49 24.70
C ALA A 74 -0.43 -2.12 24.47
N PRO A 75 -0.21 -3.40 24.84
CA PRO A 75 1.12 -3.98 24.92
C PRO A 75 1.71 -4.26 23.53
N ALA A 76 2.92 -3.74 23.28
CA ALA A 76 3.96 -4.22 22.35
C ALA A 76 3.51 -4.93 21.07
N SER A 77 2.45 -4.44 20.42
CA SER A 77 1.86 -5.10 19.26
C SER A 77 2.05 -4.20 18.06
N ILE A 78 2.78 -4.75 17.09
CA ILE A 78 2.88 -4.33 15.70
C ILE A 78 1.70 -3.42 15.31
N THR A 79 1.95 -2.12 15.15
CA THR A 79 0.91 -1.18 14.74
C THR A 79 0.95 -1.05 13.23
N GLU A 80 -0.07 -1.55 12.57
CA GLU A 80 -0.30 -1.29 11.15
C GLU A 80 -1.16 -0.04 10.99
N ILE A 81 -0.74 0.84 10.10
CA ILE A 81 -1.46 2.08 9.76
C ILE A 81 -1.81 2.09 8.27
N SER A 82 -2.90 2.77 7.94
CA SER A 82 -3.31 3.04 6.56
C SER A 82 -3.02 4.48 6.20
N LEU A 83 -2.38 4.71 5.06
CA LEU A 83 -2.00 6.03 4.57
C LEU A 83 -2.75 6.34 3.28
N GLN A 84 -3.34 7.53 3.21
CA GLN A 84 -4.01 7.97 1.99
C GLN A 84 -3.01 8.14 0.84
N PRO A 85 -3.43 7.88 -0.41
CA PRO A 85 -2.61 8.16 -1.59
C PRO A 85 -2.02 9.58 -1.55
N GLY A 86 -0.74 9.72 -1.89
CA GLY A 86 -0.04 11.01 -1.90
C GLY A 86 0.48 11.50 -0.55
N THR A 87 0.26 10.76 0.55
CA THR A 87 0.73 11.15 1.89
C THR A 87 2.24 10.91 2.10
N ILE A 88 2.83 9.97 1.36
CA ILE A 88 4.27 9.67 1.43
C ILE A 88 4.88 9.63 0.03
N SER A 89 6.16 9.99 -0.06
CA SER A 89 6.97 9.75 -1.25
C SER A 89 7.79 8.48 -1.04
N LEU A 90 7.66 7.53 -1.97
CA LEU A 90 8.45 6.29 -1.98
C LEU A 90 9.78 6.45 -2.73
N GLY A 91 10.17 7.67 -3.08
CA GLY A 91 11.46 7.94 -3.74
C GLY A 91 11.48 7.62 -5.23
N TYR A 92 10.30 7.53 -5.87
CA TYR A 92 10.22 7.46 -7.33
C TYR A 92 10.93 8.69 -7.93
N SER A 93 12.06 8.47 -8.59
CA SER A 93 12.72 9.50 -9.37
C SER A 93 11.91 9.74 -10.64
N PRO A 94 11.66 11.00 -11.04
CA PRO A 94 10.99 11.33 -12.29
C PRO A 94 11.79 10.89 -13.52
#